data_AF-A0A6I1FNI9-F1
#
_entry.id   AF-A0A6I1FNI9-F1
#
_cell.length_a   1.000
_cell.length_b   1.000
_cell.length_c   1.000
_cell.angle_alpha   90.00
_cell.angle_beta   90.00
_cell.angle_gamma   90.00
#
_symmetry.space_group_name_H-M   'P 1'
#
loop_
_entity.id
_entity.type
_entity.pdbx_description
1 polymer ?
#
loop_
_entity_poly.entity_id
_entity_poly.type
_entity_poly.pdbx_seq_one_letter_code
_entity_poly.pdbx_strand_id
1 'polypeptide(L)'
;MKTKMNYLLLLLMTIIMVGCTNLDDVATTAVETDTKEVTTVEKNSEKEETINTVVGESVAEEISIQSNDEHFAGYELVEVDGGDLSGYRESNVVVDIGYGDREYWAFTNEYGQLVRVIADEITLQDDSKEPVLSSGRYYSDEAKVPGVERADLDEGHIIADSLGGVSNAYNITPQDSTLNRHGDQAYLEDAIRKAGGATNFEAIITYPDTETQIPSSYQYTYTINGNVISDSFHNVNPDEVNESLGLTRNKDSESESASSSTNEGDLSSVDTNGNGQVTIAEAKAAGFRMPITSDHWLYKFMRDNDNDGMVGE
;
A
#
# COMPACT_ATOMS: atom_id res chain seq x y z
N MET A 1 -53.96 -8.76 43.09
CA MET A 1 -54.71 -8.31 41.89
C MET A 1 -53.74 -8.46 40.71
N LYS A 2 -53.96 -9.24 39.64
CA LYS A 2 -55.15 -9.49 38.79
C LYS A 2 -55.76 -8.17 38.28
N THR A 3 -55.95 -7.89 36.99
CA THR A 3 -55.71 -8.66 35.72
C THR A 3 -55.47 -7.65 34.58
N LYS A 4 -55.16 -7.95 33.30
CA LYS A 4 -55.49 -9.08 32.41
C LYS A 4 -54.30 -9.39 31.46
N MET A 5 -54.55 -10.08 30.35
CA MET A 5 -53.65 -10.50 29.27
C MET A 5 -54.45 -10.51 27.96
N ASN A 6 -53.85 -10.18 26.81
CA ASN A 6 -54.49 -10.29 25.49
C ASN A 6 -53.66 -11.20 24.56
N TYR A 7 -54.21 -12.36 24.23
CA TYR A 7 -53.81 -13.15 23.07
C TYR A 7 -54.60 -12.68 21.83
N LEU A 8 -53.99 -12.77 20.66
CA LEU A 8 -54.72 -13.15 19.45
C LEU A 8 -53.88 -14.14 18.64
N LEU A 9 -54.15 -15.42 18.87
CA LEU A 9 -53.65 -16.53 18.05
C LEU A 9 -54.80 -16.96 17.13
N LEU A 10 -54.58 -16.95 15.83
CA LEU A 10 -55.29 -17.89 14.96
C LEU A 10 -54.36 -18.36 13.83
N LEU A 11 -54.26 -19.68 13.72
CA LEU A 11 -53.44 -20.42 12.77
C LEU A 11 -54.38 -21.17 11.83
N LEU A 12 -54.06 -21.24 10.53
CA LEU A 12 -54.59 -22.32 9.69
C LEU A 12 -53.62 -22.70 8.56
N MET A 13 -53.40 -24.01 8.43
CA MET A 13 -52.59 -24.70 7.42
C MET A 13 -53.51 -25.41 6.41
N THR A 14 -53.06 -25.48 5.14
CA THR A 14 -53.30 -26.57 4.14
C THR A 14 -52.52 -26.14 2.88
N ILE A 15 -51.53 -26.84 2.32
CA ILE A 15 -51.28 -28.29 2.07
C ILE A 15 -52.19 -28.90 0.97
N ILE A 16 -51.68 -28.87 -0.27
CA ILE A 16 -51.88 -29.86 -1.36
C ILE A 16 -50.53 -29.84 -2.14
N MET A 17 -49.64 -30.84 -2.16
CA MET A 17 -49.70 -32.28 -2.52
C MET A 17 -49.46 -32.60 -4.01
N VAL A 18 -48.20 -33.01 -4.28
CA VAL A 18 -47.76 -34.09 -5.22
C VAL A 18 -47.98 -33.93 -6.74
N GLY A 19 -46.90 -34.18 -7.49
CA GLY A 19 -46.92 -34.46 -8.93
C GLY A 19 -45.59 -35.02 -9.43
N CYS A 20 -45.39 -36.35 -9.35
CA CYS A 20 -44.20 -37.04 -9.87
C CYS A 20 -44.46 -37.59 -11.29
N THR A 21 -43.44 -37.60 -12.16
CA THR A 21 -43.06 -38.75 -13.03
C THR A 21 -41.76 -38.44 -13.80
N ASN A 22 -40.99 -39.48 -14.15
CA ASN A 22 -39.79 -39.42 -14.98
C ASN A 22 -40.02 -40.10 -16.35
N LEU A 23 -39.14 -39.84 -17.32
CA LEU A 23 -38.89 -40.65 -18.55
C LEU A 23 -40.04 -40.60 -19.59
N ASP A 24 -39.84 -40.77 -20.91
CA ASP A 24 -38.61 -41.02 -21.69
C ASP A 24 -38.78 -40.56 -23.18
N ASP A 25 -37.81 -40.97 -24.04
CA ASP A 25 -37.88 -41.13 -25.51
C ASP A 25 -37.78 -39.90 -26.45
N VAL A 26 -37.19 -40.00 -27.66
CA VAL A 26 -36.03 -40.78 -28.17
C VAL A 26 -35.63 -40.30 -29.57
N ALA A 27 -34.33 -40.34 -29.94
CA ALA A 27 -33.85 -40.29 -31.34
C ALA A 27 -32.42 -40.86 -31.54
N THR A 28 -32.26 -42.11 -31.14
CA THR A 28 -31.43 -43.20 -31.73
C THR A 28 -30.59 -42.95 -33.01
N THR A 29 -29.29 -43.26 -32.93
CA THR A 29 -28.56 -44.36 -33.66
C THR A 29 -27.20 -44.56 -32.94
N ALA A 30 -26.83 -45.73 -32.37
CA ALA A 30 -26.59 -47.08 -32.94
C ALA A 30 -25.36 -47.09 -33.90
N VAL A 31 -24.37 -48.01 -33.85
CA VAL A 31 -24.20 -49.41 -33.38
C VAL A 31 -22.72 -49.56 -32.90
N GLU A 32 -22.33 -50.02 -31.70
CA GLU A 32 -22.36 -51.36 -31.05
C GLU A 32 -21.28 -52.38 -31.54
N THR A 33 -20.45 -52.92 -30.60
CA THR A 33 -19.80 -54.27 -30.49
C THR A 33 -18.70 -54.23 -29.40
N ASP A 34 -18.79 -54.96 -28.27
CA ASP A 34 -18.45 -56.40 -28.00
C ASP A 34 -16.93 -56.67 -27.76
N THR A 35 -16.43 -57.42 -26.75
CA THR A 35 -16.99 -58.05 -25.52
C THR A 35 -15.85 -58.43 -24.52
N LYS A 36 -16.19 -58.83 -23.26
CA LYS A 36 -15.43 -59.70 -22.31
C LYS A 36 -14.15 -59.12 -21.64
N GLU A 37 -13.66 -59.59 -20.47
CA GLU A 37 -14.11 -60.64 -19.52
C GLU A 37 -13.76 -60.32 -18.03
N VAL A 38 -14.73 -60.49 -17.12
CA VAL A 38 -14.72 -61.23 -15.81
C VAL A 38 -13.33 -61.57 -15.20
N THR A 39 -12.95 -61.18 -13.98
CA THR A 39 -13.32 -61.69 -12.61
C THR A 39 -12.58 -60.80 -11.55
N THR A 40 -12.98 -60.34 -10.35
CA THR A 40 -14.01 -60.59 -9.29
C THR A 40 -13.63 -61.57 -8.14
N VAL A 41 -14.33 -61.50 -6.97
CA VAL A 41 -14.18 -62.31 -5.71
C VAL A 41 -12.93 -61.96 -4.83
N GLU A 42 -12.82 -62.12 -3.49
CA GLU A 42 -13.59 -61.89 -2.21
C GLU A 42 -12.54 -62.14 -1.03
N LYS A 43 -12.56 -61.70 0.26
CA LYS A 43 -13.32 -60.76 1.14
C LYS A 43 -12.87 -60.93 2.64
N ASN A 44 -13.52 -60.28 3.62
CA ASN A 44 -13.41 -60.41 5.11
C ASN A 44 -12.11 -59.88 5.80
N SER A 45 -12.06 -59.60 7.12
CA SER A 45 -13.02 -59.00 8.10
C SER A 45 -12.31 -58.74 9.45
N GLU A 46 -12.78 -57.73 10.20
CA GLU A 46 -12.78 -57.55 11.68
C GLU A 46 -11.72 -58.25 12.57
N LYS A 47 -10.98 -57.47 13.40
CA LYS A 47 -11.23 -57.42 14.87
C LYS A 47 -10.57 -56.23 15.61
N GLU A 48 -11.29 -55.77 16.64
CA GLU A 48 -10.99 -54.86 17.76
C GLU A 48 -9.89 -55.34 18.76
N GLU A 49 -9.13 -54.39 19.34
CA GLU A 49 -8.60 -54.45 20.73
C GLU A 49 -8.35 -53.03 21.31
N THR A 50 -8.38 -52.86 22.64
CA THR A 50 -8.47 -51.54 23.33
C THR A 50 -7.59 -51.43 24.59
N ILE A 51 -6.88 -50.29 24.81
CA ILE A 51 -6.24 -49.94 26.11
C ILE A 51 -6.36 -48.41 26.38
N ASN A 52 -6.48 -48.05 27.67
CA ASN A 52 -7.00 -46.78 28.21
C ASN A 52 -6.02 -45.59 28.34
N THR A 53 -6.51 -44.39 28.01
CA THR A 53 -6.73 -43.20 28.90
C THR A 53 -5.73 -42.82 30.02
N VAL A 54 -5.27 -41.55 30.06
CA VAL A 54 -5.51 -40.52 31.14
C VAL A 54 -4.60 -39.26 31.01
N VAL A 55 -5.25 -38.09 30.72
CA VAL A 55 -5.07 -36.69 31.22
C VAL A 55 -3.68 -36.02 31.37
N GLY A 56 -3.59 -34.75 30.90
CA GLY A 56 -2.57 -33.75 31.30
C GLY A 56 -2.13 -32.81 30.16
N GLU A 57 -3.00 -32.01 29.56
CA GLU A 57 -3.34 -30.63 29.98
C GLU A 57 -2.29 -29.55 29.60
N SER A 58 -2.52 -28.91 28.45
CA SER A 58 -2.00 -27.57 28.12
C SER A 58 -2.93 -26.91 27.08
N VAL A 59 -4.04 -26.33 27.53
CA VAL A 59 -4.96 -25.53 26.70
C VAL A 59 -4.59 -24.06 26.86
N ALA A 60 -3.61 -23.64 26.05
CA ALA A 60 -3.16 -22.27 25.79
C ALA A 60 -2.11 -22.39 24.66
N GLU A 61 -2.16 -21.65 23.54
CA GLU A 61 -3.05 -20.53 23.18
C GLU A 61 -3.67 -20.79 21.80
N GLU A 62 -4.98 -21.09 21.75
CA GLU A 62 -5.78 -20.61 20.62
C GLU A 62 -5.97 -19.12 20.88
N ILE A 63 -5.09 -18.28 20.30
CA ILE A 63 -5.27 -16.82 20.35
C ILE A 63 -6.60 -16.51 19.68
N SER A 64 -7.44 -15.71 20.33
CA SER A 64 -8.79 -15.45 19.88
C SER A 64 -8.81 -14.48 18.70
N ILE A 65 -8.60 -15.01 17.48
CA ILE A 65 -8.85 -14.33 16.21
C ILE A 65 -10.37 -14.20 16.01
N GLN A 66 -11.01 -13.43 16.88
CA GLN A 66 -12.41 -12.97 16.79
C GLN A 66 -12.41 -11.46 16.97
N SER A 67 -11.74 -10.80 16.03
CA SER A 67 -11.62 -9.35 15.90
C SER A 67 -11.99 -8.97 14.46
N ASN A 68 -13.01 -8.13 14.28
CA ASN A 68 -13.42 -7.52 13.01
C ASN A 68 -13.73 -8.45 11.80
N ASP A 69 -14.43 -9.57 12.01
CA ASP A 69 -14.94 -10.47 10.94
C ASP A 69 -15.65 -9.76 9.75
N GLU A 70 -16.26 -8.59 9.94
CA GLU A 70 -16.92 -7.84 8.84
C GLU A 70 -15.93 -7.28 7.80
N HIS A 71 -14.66 -7.04 8.15
CA HIS A 71 -13.66 -6.52 7.20
C HIS A 71 -13.07 -7.59 6.29
N PHE A 72 -13.12 -8.86 6.70
CA PHE A 72 -12.67 -10.01 5.91
C PHE A 72 -13.81 -10.71 5.17
N ALA A 73 -15.03 -10.16 5.22
CA ALA A 73 -16.23 -10.77 4.63
C ALA A 73 -16.11 -10.96 3.10
N GLY A 74 -15.87 -12.21 2.69
CA GLY A 74 -15.69 -12.61 1.29
C GLY A 74 -14.26 -13.00 0.92
N TYR A 75 -13.31 -12.95 1.86
CA TYR A 75 -11.92 -13.35 1.68
C TYR A 75 -11.60 -14.62 2.49
N GLU A 76 -10.68 -15.44 2.00
CA GLU A 76 -10.09 -16.55 2.77
C GLU A 76 -8.79 -16.08 3.44
N LEU A 77 -8.65 -16.28 4.76
CA LEU A 77 -7.43 -15.93 5.50
C LEU A 77 -6.37 -17.00 5.26
N VAL A 78 -5.22 -16.62 4.70
CA VAL A 78 -4.08 -17.53 4.47
C VAL A 78 -2.80 -16.99 5.09
N GLU A 79 -2.00 -17.89 5.67
CA GLU A 79 -0.70 -17.59 6.28
C GLU A 79 0.41 -17.75 5.22
N VAL A 80 1.28 -16.74 5.10
CA VAL A 80 2.35 -16.70 4.08
C VAL A 80 3.63 -16.20 4.76
N ASP A 81 4.73 -16.95 4.64
CA ASP A 81 6.00 -16.54 5.24
C ASP A 81 6.42 -15.15 4.74
N GLY A 82 6.77 -14.26 5.67
CA GLY A 82 7.10 -12.87 5.36
C GLY A 82 8.33 -12.68 4.47
N GLY A 83 9.14 -13.73 4.29
CA GLY A 83 10.29 -13.79 3.39
C GLY A 83 10.09 -14.70 2.18
N ASP A 84 8.86 -15.15 1.87
CA ASP A 84 8.62 -15.91 0.64
C ASP A 84 8.87 -15.04 -0.59
N LEU A 85 9.92 -15.40 -1.34
CA LEU A 85 10.34 -14.71 -2.56
C LEU A 85 9.47 -15.07 -3.78
N SER A 86 8.50 -15.97 -3.62
CA SER A 86 7.47 -16.27 -4.62
C SER A 86 6.72 -15.01 -5.04
N GLY A 87 6.63 -14.75 -6.34
CA GLY A 87 5.81 -13.67 -6.89
C GLY A 87 4.32 -14.01 -7.07
N TYR A 88 3.90 -15.20 -6.65
CA TYR A 88 2.52 -15.67 -6.80
C TYR A 88 1.62 -15.17 -5.67
N ARG A 89 0.37 -14.86 -5.99
CA ARG A 89 -0.69 -14.63 -5.01
C ARG A 89 -1.93 -15.45 -5.34
N GLU A 90 -2.62 -15.90 -4.30
CA GLU A 90 -3.94 -16.50 -4.39
C GLU A 90 -5.01 -15.42 -4.56
N SER A 91 -6.21 -15.82 -4.98
CA SER A 91 -7.29 -14.91 -5.37
C SER A 91 -8.41 -14.85 -4.32
N ASN A 92 -8.88 -13.64 -4.03
CA ASN A 92 -9.83 -13.37 -2.94
C ASN A 92 -9.33 -13.86 -1.57
N VAL A 93 -8.04 -13.67 -1.27
CA VAL A 93 -7.47 -13.97 0.05
C VAL A 93 -7.17 -12.70 0.84
N VAL A 94 -7.13 -12.84 2.15
CA VAL A 94 -6.54 -11.86 3.07
C VAL A 94 -5.31 -12.49 3.74
N VAL A 95 -4.25 -11.70 3.90
CA VAL A 95 -2.95 -12.14 4.42
C VAL A 95 -2.43 -11.12 5.43
N ASP A 96 -1.86 -11.59 6.53
CA ASP A 96 -1.10 -10.70 7.42
C ASP A 96 0.29 -10.44 6.82
N ILE A 97 0.63 -9.16 6.68
CA ILE A 97 1.90 -8.66 6.18
C ILE A 97 2.65 -7.82 7.22
N GLY A 98 2.22 -7.89 8.49
CA GLY A 98 2.93 -7.29 9.62
C GLY A 98 4.07 -8.18 10.09
N TYR A 99 5.16 -7.56 10.53
CA TYR A 99 6.29 -8.26 11.14
C TYR A 99 6.10 -8.40 12.65
N GLY A 100 6.13 -9.64 13.15
CA GLY A 100 6.11 -9.94 14.59
C GLY A 100 4.69 -10.05 15.15
N ASP A 101 4.30 -9.07 15.98
CA ASP A 101 2.99 -8.94 16.62
C ASP A 101 2.14 -7.79 16.04
N ARG A 102 2.46 -7.37 14.80
CA ARG A 102 1.75 -6.36 14.02
C ARG A 102 0.67 -7.03 13.16
N GLU A 103 -0.56 -6.54 13.23
CA GLU A 103 -1.69 -7.00 12.39
C GLU A 103 -1.87 -6.06 11.18
N TYR A 104 -1.24 -6.35 10.03
CA TYR A 104 -1.34 -5.53 8.81
C TYR A 104 -2.00 -6.35 7.70
N TRP A 105 -3.23 -6.01 7.29
CA TRP A 105 -4.05 -6.90 6.45
C TRP A 105 -4.02 -6.51 4.98
N ALA A 106 -3.45 -7.38 4.14
CA ALA A 106 -3.40 -7.27 2.68
C ALA A 106 -4.49 -8.11 1.99
N PHE A 107 -5.12 -7.59 0.94
CA PHE A 107 -6.28 -8.20 0.26
C PHE A 107 -6.05 -8.35 -1.25
N THR A 108 -6.35 -9.54 -1.79
CA THR A 108 -6.31 -9.78 -3.25
C THR A 108 -7.69 -9.89 -3.89
N ASN A 109 -7.81 -9.49 -5.15
CA ASN A 109 -9.04 -9.71 -5.93
C ASN A 109 -9.08 -11.10 -6.60
N GLU A 110 -10.10 -11.36 -7.41
CA GLU A 110 -10.27 -12.63 -8.13
C GLU A 110 -9.14 -12.97 -9.13
N TYR A 111 -8.25 -12.01 -9.43
CA TYR A 111 -7.09 -12.14 -10.33
C TYR A 111 -5.74 -12.19 -9.56
N GLY A 112 -5.76 -12.28 -8.22
CA GLY A 112 -4.55 -12.27 -7.40
C GLY A 112 -3.81 -10.92 -7.35
N GLN A 113 -4.44 -9.85 -7.84
CA GLN A 113 -3.91 -8.49 -7.73
C GLN A 113 -4.11 -7.99 -6.30
N LEU A 114 -3.07 -7.42 -5.69
CA LEU A 114 -3.12 -6.81 -4.36
C LEU A 114 -3.86 -5.47 -4.47
N VAL A 115 -5.13 -5.42 -4.06
CA VAL A 115 -6.01 -4.26 -4.30
C VAL A 115 -6.17 -3.34 -3.08
N ARG A 116 -5.90 -3.84 -1.87
CA ARG A 116 -6.06 -3.07 -0.63
C ARG A 116 -5.09 -3.57 0.45
N VAL A 117 -4.59 -2.66 1.27
CA VAL A 117 -3.88 -2.95 2.54
C VAL A 117 -4.45 -2.05 3.63
N ILE A 118 -4.64 -2.57 4.85
CA ILE A 118 -5.05 -1.76 6.01
C ILE A 118 -4.24 -2.08 7.27
N ALA A 119 -4.11 -1.11 8.17
CA ALA A 119 -3.63 -1.29 9.54
C ALA A 119 -4.26 -0.25 10.48
N ASP A 120 -4.75 -0.68 11.65
CA ASP A 120 -5.31 0.24 12.65
C ASP A 120 -4.22 1.15 13.26
N GLU A 121 -3.02 0.62 13.48
CA GLU A 121 -1.82 1.34 13.92
C GLU A 121 -0.57 0.82 13.18
N ILE A 122 0.17 1.72 12.52
CA ILE A 122 1.48 1.45 11.91
C ILE A 122 2.55 1.74 12.98
N THR A 123 3.26 0.70 13.42
CA THR A 123 4.33 0.80 14.42
C THR A 123 5.70 0.60 13.76
N LEU A 124 6.63 1.54 14.00
CA LEU A 124 7.95 1.52 13.39
C LEU A 124 8.79 0.30 13.81
N GLN A 125 9.72 -0.08 12.95
CA GLN A 125 10.77 -1.07 13.22
C GLN A 125 11.69 -0.62 14.37
N ASP A 126 12.23 -1.58 15.13
CA ASP A 126 13.23 -1.31 16.17
C ASP A 126 14.43 -2.26 16.08
N ASP A 127 15.43 -1.85 15.30
CA ASP A 127 16.75 -2.50 15.10
C ASP A 127 17.47 -2.90 16.42
N SER A 128 17.09 -2.32 17.56
CA SER A 128 17.71 -2.60 18.87
C SER A 128 17.04 -3.73 19.65
N LYS A 129 15.83 -4.16 19.23
CA LYS A 129 15.05 -5.24 19.87
C LYS A 129 14.61 -6.34 18.92
N GLU A 130 14.33 -6.00 17.67
CA GLU A 130 13.83 -6.91 16.64
C GLU A 130 14.99 -7.61 15.92
N PRO A 131 14.83 -8.86 15.47
CA PRO A 131 15.92 -9.67 14.91
C PRO A 131 16.18 -9.34 13.43
N VAL A 132 16.45 -8.06 13.13
CA VAL A 132 16.82 -7.57 11.80
C VAL A 132 18.18 -8.11 11.34
N LEU A 133 18.37 -8.17 10.02
CA LEU A 133 19.66 -8.48 9.39
C LEU A 133 20.66 -7.34 9.60
N SER A 134 21.94 -7.58 9.31
CA SER A 134 22.99 -6.53 9.36
C SER A 134 22.84 -5.40 8.33
N SER A 135 21.78 -5.44 7.51
CA SER A 135 21.32 -4.37 6.61
C SER A 135 20.24 -3.47 7.22
N GLY A 136 19.70 -3.81 8.40
CA GLY A 136 18.50 -3.18 8.99
C GLY A 136 17.18 -3.79 8.49
N ARG A 137 17.20 -4.64 7.46
CA ARG A 137 15.99 -5.26 6.90
C ARG A 137 15.56 -6.51 7.68
N TYR A 138 14.27 -6.84 7.67
CA TYR A 138 13.79 -8.11 8.22
C TYR A 138 14.19 -9.31 7.34
N TYR A 139 14.14 -9.11 6.01
CA TYR A 139 14.41 -10.15 5.01
C TYR A 139 15.56 -9.74 4.09
N SER A 140 16.16 -10.72 3.40
CA SER A 140 17.37 -10.50 2.58
C SER A 140 17.09 -10.01 1.15
N ASP A 141 15.86 -10.18 0.69
CA ASP A 141 15.39 -10.00 -0.69
C ASP A 141 13.84 -9.94 -0.67
N GLU A 142 13.22 -9.47 -1.75
CA GLU A 142 11.77 -9.21 -1.85
C GLU A 142 11.09 -10.19 -2.82
N ALA A 143 9.77 -10.38 -2.69
CA ALA A 143 8.98 -11.23 -3.57
C ALA A 143 9.02 -10.83 -5.05
N LYS A 144 9.30 -11.80 -5.92
CA LYS A 144 9.52 -11.58 -7.36
C LYS A 144 8.21 -11.52 -8.16
N VAL A 145 7.33 -10.59 -7.76
CA VAL A 145 6.00 -10.35 -8.35
C VAL A 145 6.09 -10.01 -9.84
N PRO A 146 5.28 -10.62 -10.73
CA PRO A 146 5.38 -10.38 -12.18
C PRO A 146 5.35 -8.89 -12.55
N GLY A 147 6.40 -8.43 -13.21
CA GLY A 147 6.66 -7.02 -13.53
C GLY A 147 7.99 -6.51 -12.96
N VAL A 148 8.46 -7.03 -11.83
CA VAL A 148 9.73 -6.58 -11.21
C VAL A 148 10.98 -7.04 -11.98
N GLU A 149 10.84 -7.92 -12.97
CA GLU A 149 11.91 -8.23 -13.92
C GLU A 149 12.27 -7.06 -14.86
N ARG A 150 11.49 -5.98 -14.84
CA ARG A 150 11.76 -4.74 -15.58
C ARG A 150 12.73 -3.84 -14.83
N ALA A 151 13.79 -3.39 -15.51
CA ALA A 151 14.83 -2.54 -14.92
C ALA A 151 14.41 -1.07 -14.62
N ASP A 152 13.16 -0.70 -14.89
CA ASP A 152 12.54 0.59 -14.52
C ASP A 152 11.53 0.47 -13.36
N LEU A 153 11.30 -0.75 -12.85
CA LEU A 153 10.45 -1.01 -11.69
C LEU A 153 11.26 -1.64 -10.55
N ASP A 154 10.86 -1.31 -9.33
CA ASP A 154 11.33 -1.89 -8.08
C ASP A 154 10.31 -2.88 -7.50
N GLU A 155 10.79 -3.69 -6.57
CA GLU A 155 9.99 -4.47 -5.62
C GLU A 155 9.47 -3.53 -4.51
N GLY A 156 8.57 -2.61 -4.86
CA GLY A 156 8.07 -1.57 -3.95
C GLY A 156 7.08 -2.10 -2.93
N HIS A 157 7.40 -1.95 -1.64
CA HIS A 157 6.49 -2.26 -0.53
C HIS A 157 5.29 -1.31 -0.48
N ILE A 158 4.13 -1.81 -0.04
CA ILE A 158 3.01 -0.96 0.37
C ILE A 158 3.22 -0.43 1.80
N ILE A 159 3.82 -1.24 2.67
CA ILE A 159 4.33 -0.87 4.00
C ILE A 159 5.79 -1.34 4.10
N ALA A 160 6.77 -0.43 4.09
CA ALA A 160 8.20 -0.78 4.09
C ALA A 160 8.66 -1.52 5.38
N ASP A 161 9.82 -2.21 5.30
CA ASP A 161 10.50 -2.84 6.45
C ASP A 161 10.55 -1.88 7.66
N SER A 162 10.94 -0.61 7.47
CA SER A 162 11.07 0.37 8.57
C SER A 162 9.75 0.81 9.22
N LEU A 163 8.62 0.46 8.60
CA LEU A 163 7.26 0.65 9.12
C LEU A 163 6.66 -0.67 9.66
N GLY A 164 7.46 -1.74 9.76
CA GLY A 164 7.04 -3.03 10.30
C GLY A 164 6.41 -3.99 9.30
N GLY A 165 6.51 -3.74 7.98
CA GLY A 165 5.96 -4.63 6.95
C GLY A 165 6.93 -5.75 6.53
N VAL A 166 6.39 -6.87 6.05
CA VAL A 166 7.17 -8.02 5.53
C VAL A 166 7.49 -7.89 4.04
N SER A 167 8.32 -8.77 3.48
CA SER A 167 8.81 -8.70 2.07
C SER A 167 8.15 -9.71 1.10
N ASN A 168 7.06 -10.37 1.51
CA ASN A 168 6.33 -11.34 0.68
C ASN A 168 5.42 -10.68 -0.38
N ALA A 169 4.90 -11.47 -1.33
CA ALA A 169 4.14 -10.95 -2.48
C ALA A 169 2.95 -10.05 -2.10
N TYR A 170 2.33 -10.26 -0.94
CA TYR A 170 1.13 -9.55 -0.50
C TYR A 170 1.43 -8.16 0.07
N ASN A 171 2.70 -7.79 0.24
CA ASN A 171 3.15 -6.43 0.52
C ASN A 171 3.93 -5.79 -0.64
N ILE A 172 4.40 -6.58 -1.61
CA ILE A 172 5.23 -6.09 -2.74
C ILE A 172 4.39 -5.83 -4.00
N THR A 173 4.67 -4.73 -4.69
CA THR A 173 4.17 -4.44 -6.04
C THR A 173 5.28 -3.96 -6.97
N PRO A 174 5.20 -4.22 -8.29
CA PRO A 174 6.09 -3.60 -9.26
C PRO A 174 5.80 -2.09 -9.34
N GLN A 175 6.66 -1.28 -8.72
CA GLN A 175 6.49 0.17 -8.59
C GLN A 175 7.63 0.91 -9.30
N ASP A 176 7.36 2.05 -9.95
CA ASP A 176 8.42 2.84 -10.62
C ASP A 176 9.59 3.15 -9.68
N SER A 177 10.84 2.86 -10.12
CA SER A 177 12.01 2.97 -9.24
C SER A 177 12.29 4.39 -8.73
N THR A 178 11.90 5.43 -9.48
CA THR A 178 12.07 6.83 -9.05
C THR A 178 10.97 7.21 -8.07
N LEU A 179 9.72 6.81 -8.34
CA LEU A 179 8.58 6.96 -7.43
C LEU A 179 8.86 6.30 -6.07
N ASN A 180 9.27 5.03 -6.08
CA ASN A 180 9.55 4.22 -4.90
C ASN A 180 10.64 4.85 -4.02
N ARG A 181 11.79 5.17 -4.61
CA ARG A 181 12.98 5.59 -3.86
C ARG A 181 12.97 7.07 -3.47
N HIS A 182 12.37 7.93 -4.31
CA HIS A 182 12.56 9.38 -4.27
C HIS A 182 11.28 10.22 -4.49
N GLY A 183 10.16 9.60 -4.84
CA GLY A 183 8.86 10.25 -5.06
C GLY A 183 7.92 10.17 -3.87
N ASP A 184 6.61 10.17 -4.17
CA ASP A 184 5.55 10.27 -3.17
C ASP A 184 5.50 9.08 -2.18
N GLN A 185 5.90 7.87 -2.61
CA GLN A 185 6.06 6.70 -1.73
C GLN A 185 7.10 6.98 -0.62
N ALA A 186 8.32 7.36 -1.00
CA ALA A 186 9.38 7.69 -0.05
C ALA A 186 9.04 8.89 0.86
N TYR A 187 8.27 9.86 0.35
CA TYR A 187 7.79 10.98 1.15
C TYR A 187 6.75 10.55 2.21
N LEU A 188 5.79 9.71 1.83
CA LEU A 188 4.78 9.14 2.73
C LEU A 188 5.44 8.33 3.87
N GLU A 189 6.39 7.44 3.53
CA GLU A 189 7.11 6.64 4.51
C GLU A 189 7.92 7.49 5.49
N ASP A 190 8.62 8.50 4.97
CA ASP A 190 9.40 9.43 5.79
C ASP A 190 8.50 10.31 6.68
N ALA A 191 7.31 10.70 6.22
CA ALA A 191 6.32 11.42 7.02
C ALA A 191 5.79 10.57 8.20
N ILE A 192 5.43 9.30 7.94
CA ILE A 192 5.01 8.35 8.98
C ILE A 192 6.14 8.09 9.98
N ARG A 193 7.36 7.82 9.50
CA ARG A 193 8.55 7.61 10.32
C ARG A 193 8.88 8.82 11.19
N LYS A 194 8.76 10.05 10.66
CA LYS A 194 8.94 11.30 11.43
C LYS A 194 7.83 11.58 12.43
N ALA A 195 6.63 11.06 12.22
CA ALA A 195 5.53 11.13 13.17
C ALA A 195 5.66 10.09 14.31
N GLY A 196 6.50 9.07 14.14
CA GLY A 196 6.66 7.96 15.10
C GLY A 196 5.73 6.77 14.85
N GLY A 197 5.09 6.71 13.68
CA GLY A 197 4.01 5.78 13.36
C GLY A 197 2.79 6.51 12.80
N ALA A 198 1.72 5.77 12.47
CA ALA A 198 0.45 6.29 11.97
C ALA A 198 -0.73 5.44 12.47
N THR A 199 -1.96 5.91 12.30
CA THR A 199 -3.19 5.15 12.63
C THR A 199 -4.23 5.27 11.54
N ASN A 200 -5.16 4.32 11.45
CA ASN A 200 -6.19 4.24 10.41
C ASN A 200 -5.55 4.27 9.00
N PHE A 201 -4.53 3.45 8.78
CA PHE A 201 -3.83 3.33 7.51
C PHE A 201 -4.65 2.49 6.54
N GLU A 202 -4.90 3.02 5.35
CA GLU A 202 -5.51 2.32 4.22
C GLU A 202 -4.77 2.69 2.93
N ALA A 203 -4.29 1.68 2.21
CA ALA A 203 -3.81 1.79 0.84
C ALA A 203 -4.82 1.12 -0.10
N ILE A 204 -5.19 1.80 -1.18
CA ILE A 204 -6.02 1.28 -2.27
C ILE A 204 -5.17 1.30 -3.54
N ILE A 205 -5.02 0.13 -4.16
CA ILE A 205 -4.14 -0.10 -5.30
C ILE A 205 -5.01 -0.35 -6.54
N THR A 206 -4.83 0.46 -7.57
CA THR A 206 -5.60 0.40 -8.81
C THR A 206 -4.76 -0.19 -9.94
N TYR A 207 -5.38 -1.01 -10.78
CA TYR A 207 -4.75 -1.67 -11.92
C TYR A 207 -5.37 -1.21 -13.25
N PRO A 208 -4.63 -1.24 -14.37
CA PRO A 208 -5.16 -0.83 -15.68
C PRO A 208 -6.05 -1.90 -16.34
N ASP A 209 -5.85 -3.17 -15.99
CA ASP A 209 -6.55 -4.35 -16.50
C ASP A 209 -6.50 -5.48 -15.44
N THR A 210 -6.98 -6.68 -15.80
CA THR A 210 -7.08 -7.86 -14.92
C THR A 210 -6.01 -8.93 -15.22
N GLU A 211 -5.05 -8.66 -16.08
CA GLU A 211 -3.98 -9.59 -16.49
C GLU A 211 -2.62 -9.21 -15.86
N THR A 212 -2.34 -7.91 -15.74
CA THR A 212 -1.08 -7.41 -15.17
C THR A 212 -1.05 -7.45 -13.63
N GLN A 213 0.14 -7.65 -13.08
CA GLN A 213 0.42 -7.47 -11.64
C GLN A 213 1.11 -6.14 -11.32
N ILE A 214 1.27 -5.25 -12.32
CA ILE A 214 1.79 -3.89 -12.20
C ILE A 214 0.63 -2.90 -11.97
N PRO A 215 0.55 -2.18 -10.82
CA PRO A 215 -0.45 -1.15 -10.59
C PRO A 215 -0.36 0.02 -11.56
N SER A 216 -1.44 0.77 -11.73
CA SER A 216 -1.49 2.06 -12.45
C SER A 216 -1.52 3.28 -11.53
N SER A 217 -2.02 3.14 -10.30
CA SER A 217 -2.00 4.19 -9.27
C SER A 217 -2.27 3.65 -7.87
N TYR A 218 -1.82 4.41 -6.87
CA TYR A 218 -2.04 4.15 -5.46
C TYR A 218 -2.81 5.34 -4.84
N GLN A 219 -3.66 5.05 -3.86
CA GLN A 219 -4.29 6.02 -2.98
C GLN A 219 -4.05 5.59 -1.53
N TYR A 220 -3.46 6.46 -0.72
CA TYR A 220 -3.20 6.21 0.68
C TYR A 220 -4.00 7.18 1.54
N THR A 221 -4.59 6.68 2.62
CA THR A 221 -5.22 7.51 3.68
C THR A 221 -4.70 7.03 5.03
N TYR A 222 -4.23 7.95 5.87
CA TYR A 222 -3.61 7.62 7.16
C TYR A 222 -3.65 8.83 8.10
N THR A 223 -3.57 8.59 9.41
CA THR A 223 -3.64 9.63 10.44
C THR A 223 -2.31 9.78 11.18
N ILE A 224 -1.69 10.96 11.09
CA ILE A 224 -0.47 11.33 11.82
C ILE A 224 -0.67 12.60 12.64
N ASN A 225 -0.23 12.59 13.90
CA ASN A 225 -0.37 13.70 14.85
C ASN A 225 -1.82 14.24 14.97
N GLY A 226 -2.82 13.38 14.77
CA GLY A 226 -4.25 13.73 14.79
C GLY A 226 -4.80 14.38 13.51
N ASN A 227 -4.00 14.45 12.43
CA ASN A 227 -4.41 14.94 11.12
C ASN A 227 -4.58 13.75 10.17
N VAL A 228 -5.72 13.69 9.48
CA VAL A 228 -5.93 12.72 8.39
C VAL A 228 -5.25 13.27 7.13
N ILE A 229 -4.33 12.50 6.58
CA ILE A 229 -3.68 12.73 5.29
C ILE A 229 -4.34 11.81 4.26
N SER A 230 -4.44 12.27 3.02
CA SER A 230 -4.94 11.47 1.90
C SER A 230 -4.16 11.85 0.64
N ASP A 231 -3.27 10.95 0.23
CA ASP A 231 -2.32 11.12 -0.87
C ASP A 231 -2.72 10.18 -2.03
N SER A 232 -2.43 10.55 -3.28
CA SER A 232 -2.74 9.70 -4.43
C SER A 232 -1.83 10.01 -5.61
N PHE A 233 -1.20 8.97 -6.17
CA PHE A 233 -0.17 9.10 -7.21
C PHE A 233 -0.24 7.97 -8.24
N HIS A 234 0.25 8.24 -9.44
CA HIS A 234 0.32 7.27 -10.54
C HIS A 234 1.62 6.47 -10.48
N ASN A 235 1.58 5.20 -10.90
CA ASN A 235 2.74 4.32 -10.94
C ASN A 235 3.61 4.60 -12.19
N VAL A 236 4.24 5.78 -12.21
CA VAL A 236 5.05 6.31 -13.32
C VAL A 236 6.17 7.20 -12.79
N ASN A 237 7.22 7.37 -13.58
CA ASN A 237 8.37 8.21 -13.22
C ASN A 237 7.95 9.68 -12.94
N PRO A 238 8.05 10.17 -11.70
CA PRO A 238 7.62 11.53 -11.36
C PRO A 238 8.49 12.60 -12.04
N ASP A 239 9.75 12.31 -12.38
CA ASP A 239 10.61 13.27 -13.09
C ASP A 239 10.12 13.50 -14.54
N GLU A 240 9.68 12.45 -15.24
CA GLU A 240 9.09 12.57 -16.59
C GLU A 240 7.75 13.31 -16.55
N VAL A 241 6.92 13.06 -15.54
CA VAL A 241 5.68 13.83 -15.31
C VAL A 241 6.02 15.30 -15.07
N ASN A 242 6.97 15.59 -14.17
CA ASN A 242 7.42 16.95 -13.87
C ASN A 242 8.04 17.65 -15.09
N GLU A 243 8.77 16.94 -15.97
CA GLU A 243 9.29 17.49 -17.22
C GLU A 243 8.16 17.81 -18.21
N SER A 244 7.20 16.90 -18.37
CA SER A 244 6.03 17.12 -19.24
C SER A 244 5.17 18.32 -18.81
N LEU A 245 5.18 18.65 -17.52
CA LEU A 245 4.51 19.80 -16.91
C LEU A 245 5.38 21.07 -16.88
N GLY A 246 6.66 21.01 -17.27
CA GLY A 246 7.60 22.13 -17.21
C GLY A 246 8.00 22.53 -15.78
N LEU A 247 7.88 21.61 -14.83
CA LEU A 247 8.24 21.79 -13.42
C LEU A 247 9.72 21.47 -13.16
N THR A 248 10.33 20.56 -13.94
CA THR A 248 11.79 20.36 -13.90
C THR A 248 12.51 21.61 -14.45
N ARG A 249 13.13 22.37 -13.56
CA ARG A 249 14.20 23.30 -13.97
C ARG A 249 15.47 22.48 -14.13
N ASN A 250 15.98 22.41 -15.35
CA ASN A 250 17.33 21.93 -15.63
C ASN A 250 18.32 22.56 -14.66
N LYS A 251 18.98 21.75 -13.82
CA LYS A 251 20.00 22.26 -12.90
C LYS A 251 21.26 22.74 -13.65
N ASP A 252 21.46 22.23 -14.87
CA ASP A 252 22.44 22.73 -15.84
C ASP A 252 22.00 24.01 -16.57
N SER A 253 20.79 24.54 -16.31
CA SER A 253 20.37 25.88 -16.76
C SER A 253 20.72 26.99 -15.76
N GLU A 254 21.57 26.73 -14.75
CA GLU A 254 22.41 27.78 -14.12
C GLU A 254 23.48 28.37 -15.07
N SER A 255 23.37 28.14 -16.39
CA SER A 255 24.19 28.81 -17.42
C SER A 255 23.40 29.31 -18.65
N GLU A 256 22.08 29.48 -18.54
CA GLU A 256 21.41 30.58 -19.28
C GLU A 256 20.79 31.55 -18.25
N SER A 257 21.53 32.57 -17.83
CA SER A 257 21.66 33.83 -18.60
C SER A 257 20.32 34.38 -19.10
N ALA A 258 19.35 34.51 -18.18
CA ALA A 258 18.20 35.37 -18.34
C ALA A 258 18.65 36.84 -18.50
N SER A 259 19.06 37.22 -19.71
CA SER A 259 19.20 38.61 -20.13
C SER A 259 17.78 39.17 -20.38
N SER A 260 17.20 40.14 -19.66
CA SER A 260 17.59 40.96 -18.48
C SER A 260 19.08 41.20 -18.26
N SER A 261 19.70 41.88 -19.23
CA SER A 261 21.07 42.35 -19.13
C SER A 261 21.20 43.48 -18.08
N THR A 262 21.44 43.13 -16.83
CA THR A 262 21.94 44.04 -15.79
C THR A 262 23.13 43.37 -15.12
N ASN A 263 24.31 44.01 -15.16
CA ASN A 263 25.58 43.37 -14.81
C ASN A 263 25.62 42.97 -13.32
N GLU A 264 25.99 41.72 -13.02
CA GLU A 264 26.48 41.41 -11.67
C GLU A 264 27.70 42.31 -11.35
N GLY A 265 27.59 43.05 -10.25
CA GLY A 265 28.67 43.94 -9.76
C GLY A 265 28.57 45.40 -10.18
N ASP A 266 27.68 45.80 -11.11
CA ASP A 266 27.43 47.24 -11.34
C ASP A 266 26.40 47.79 -10.35
N LEU A 267 26.85 48.01 -9.12
CA LEU A 267 26.05 48.62 -8.05
C LEU A 267 25.48 49.98 -8.46
N SER A 268 26.14 50.74 -9.35
CA SER A 268 25.69 52.07 -9.78
C SER A 268 24.43 52.06 -10.66
N SER A 269 24.05 50.88 -11.17
CA SER A 269 22.77 50.67 -11.86
C SER A 269 21.56 50.52 -10.91
N VAL A 270 21.80 50.34 -9.61
CA VAL A 270 20.76 50.13 -8.58
C VAL A 270 20.83 51.17 -7.47
N ASP A 271 22.04 51.47 -6.96
CA ASP A 271 22.31 52.57 -6.03
C ASP A 271 22.24 53.92 -6.77
N THR A 272 21.00 54.39 -6.99
CA THR A 272 20.72 55.64 -7.71
C THR A 272 21.19 56.89 -6.98
N ASN A 273 21.55 56.76 -5.69
CA ASN A 273 21.94 57.88 -4.83
C ASN A 273 23.46 57.92 -4.53
N GLY A 274 24.18 56.81 -4.76
CA GLY A 274 25.63 56.71 -4.70
C GLY A 274 26.20 56.53 -3.28
N ASN A 275 25.43 56.01 -2.34
CA ASN A 275 25.84 55.84 -0.94
C ASN A 275 26.48 54.46 -0.62
N GLY A 276 26.45 53.51 -1.56
CA GLY A 276 26.91 52.13 -1.39
C GLY A 276 25.93 51.21 -0.65
N GLN A 277 24.68 51.63 -0.43
CA GLN A 277 23.67 50.91 0.35
C GLN A 277 22.26 51.03 -0.28
N VAL A 278 21.82 49.93 -0.89
CA VAL A 278 20.60 49.84 -1.72
C VAL A 278 19.35 49.66 -0.86
N THR A 279 18.31 50.44 -1.16
CA THR A 279 16.99 50.29 -0.54
C THR A 279 16.10 49.28 -1.28
N ILE A 280 15.08 48.76 -0.59
CA ILE A 280 14.00 47.94 -1.19
C ILE A 280 13.31 48.68 -2.35
N ALA A 281 13.21 50.02 -2.28
CA ALA A 281 12.62 50.84 -3.33
C ALA A 281 13.49 50.87 -4.59
N GLU A 282 14.80 51.04 -4.44
CA GLU A 282 15.78 50.98 -5.53
C GLU A 282 15.86 49.58 -6.16
N ALA A 283 15.87 48.52 -5.33
CA ALA A 283 15.82 47.15 -5.83
C ALA A 283 14.53 46.87 -6.63
N LYS A 284 13.35 47.28 -6.13
CA LYS A 284 12.07 47.17 -6.87
C LYS A 284 12.07 48.03 -8.15
N ALA A 285 12.70 49.20 -8.14
CA ALA A 285 12.81 50.08 -9.32
C ALA A 285 13.75 49.52 -10.40
N ALA A 286 14.81 48.82 -10.00
CA ALA A 286 15.69 48.07 -10.89
C ALA A 286 15.09 46.73 -11.37
N GLY A 287 13.86 46.40 -10.97
CA GLY A 287 13.11 45.23 -11.42
C GLY A 287 13.28 43.96 -10.58
N PHE A 288 14.03 44.01 -9.47
CA PHE A 288 14.20 42.85 -8.60
C PHE A 288 12.91 42.52 -7.82
N ARG A 289 12.61 41.23 -7.69
CA ARG A 289 11.51 40.70 -6.87
C ARG A 289 11.97 40.55 -5.42
N MET A 290 11.04 40.71 -4.48
CA MET A 290 11.29 40.50 -3.04
C MET A 290 10.70 39.16 -2.56
N PRO A 291 11.15 38.62 -1.43
CA PRO A 291 12.30 39.06 -0.64
C PRO A 291 13.63 38.88 -1.39
N ILE A 292 14.62 39.72 -1.09
CA ILE A 292 16.02 39.49 -1.49
C ILE A 292 16.68 38.66 -0.40
N THR A 293 17.01 37.42 -0.70
CA THR A 293 17.61 36.45 0.22
C THR A 293 19.14 36.58 0.28
N SER A 294 19.74 36.05 1.35
CA SER A 294 21.16 36.21 1.69
C SER A 294 22.18 35.63 0.69
N ASP A 295 21.73 34.78 -0.24
CA ASP A 295 22.48 34.26 -1.38
C ASP A 295 22.56 35.23 -2.57
N HIS A 296 21.62 36.17 -2.70
CA HIS A 296 21.57 37.12 -3.83
C HIS A 296 22.64 38.22 -3.71
N TRP A 297 23.36 38.52 -4.80
CA TRP A 297 24.54 39.41 -4.76
C TRP A 297 24.28 40.82 -4.20
N LEU A 298 23.04 41.32 -4.33
CA LEU A 298 22.61 42.63 -3.87
C LEU A 298 22.46 42.70 -2.33
N TYR A 299 22.19 41.57 -1.67
CA TYR A 299 21.89 41.48 -0.23
C TYR A 299 22.95 42.15 0.65
N LYS A 300 24.23 41.96 0.32
CA LYS A 300 25.39 42.57 1.04
C LYS A 300 25.44 44.11 1.00
N PHE A 301 24.63 44.73 0.14
CA PHE A 301 24.44 46.18 0.05
C PHE A 301 23.07 46.62 0.60
N MET A 302 22.18 45.70 0.92
CA MET A 302 20.86 45.99 1.49
C MET A 302 20.92 45.90 3.02
N ARG A 303 19.84 46.35 3.69
CA ARG A 303 19.74 46.35 5.15
C ARG A 303 18.61 45.47 5.65
N ASP A 304 18.97 44.23 5.93
CA ASP A 304 18.34 43.36 6.92
C ASP A 304 18.36 44.05 8.32
N ASN A 305 17.26 43.95 9.08
CA ASN A 305 17.12 44.52 10.44
C ASN A 305 16.85 43.48 11.52
N ASP A 306 16.51 42.27 11.10
CA ASP A 306 15.89 41.18 11.87
C ASP A 306 16.90 40.04 12.07
N ASN A 307 17.87 39.97 11.14
CA ASN A 307 18.87 38.92 10.95
C ASN A 307 18.29 37.54 10.63
N ASP A 308 17.21 37.53 9.84
CA ASP A 308 16.55 36.33 9.32
C ASP A 308 17.17 35.77 8.03
N GLY A 309 17.95 36.58 7.30
CA GLY A 309 18.54 36.22 6.01
C GLY A 309 17.78 36.75 4.78
N MET A 310 16.80 37.65 4.97
CA MET A 310 15.96 38.21 3.90
C MET A 310 15.86 39.74 3.97
N VAL A 311 15.48 40.39 2.87
CA VAL A 311 15.14 41.82 2.84
C VAL A 311 13.94 42.07 1.94
N GLY A 312 12.87 42.62 2.52
CA GLY A 312 11.79 43.29 1.77
C GLY A 312 10.46 42.54 1.61
N GLU A 313 10.11 41.70 2.59
CA GLU A 313 8.71 41.25 2.81
C GLU A 313 7.69 42.41 2.74
#